data_AF-A0A7V6MGN9-F1
#
_entry.id   AF-A0A7V6MGN9-F1
#
_cell.length_a   1.000
_cell.length_b   1.000
_cell.length_c   1.000
_cell.angle_alpha   90.00
_cell.angle_beta   90.00
_cell.angle_gamma   90.00
#
_symmetry.space_group_name_H-M   'P 1'
#
loop_
_entity.id
_entity.type
_entity.pdbx_description
1 polymer ?
#
loop_
_entity_poly.entity_id
_entity_poly.type
_entity_poly.pdbx_seq_one_letter_code
_entity_poly.pdbx_strand_id
1 'polypeptide(L)'
;MNEMNNMKEIIKNESNKFFSDFNHHKMSNAVFHKIGNGNEEKNRKKFIAFKMIFNYGIVSKMSVILACFVLLITSVFFFRGKSLYENEKNEMMGKPVSQQKINLNDTSYTDNWITFFRINKPDKVLQDNLLAVLWETGKNGDYQMAYSSMFENSSNPEPVKIIDFYNEQPSIIIISTKNVEKQYIHYRVVGYSGNSIIAFMEQNYVIGGEISVIDGVIKETRLIQAADSDKNQSSGLHRVVTYYIPYQINKSGDIFTAVNNLKINKGDYIAVLGNENTPVETLSSDLLIDWEPDNEALNYNTNTKYFRTENAGQEEIYIKPLTTGGQGKKISVLIQ
;
A
#
# COMPACT_ATOMS: atom_id res chain seq x y z
N MET A 1 -38.56 11.98 -15.68
CA MET A 1 -38.75 10.53 -15.40
C MET A 1 -38.28 9.62 -16.56
N ASN A 2 -38.07 10.13 -17.79
CA ASN A 2 -37.61 9.32 -18.94
C ASN A 2 -36.07 9.14 -19.06
N GLU A 3 -35.26 10.08 -18.58
CA GLU A 3 -33.79 10.03 -18.74
C GLU A 3 -33.14 8.93 -17.88
N MET A 4 -33.64 8.71 -16.67
CA MET A 4 -33.08 7.71 -15.75
C MET A 4 -33.33 6.26 -16.22
N ASN A 5 -34.42 6.04 -16.96
CA ASN A 5 -34.71 4.72 -17.55
C ASN A 5 -33.82 4.47 -18.77
N ASN A 6 -33.58 5.49 -19.60
CA ASN A 6 -32.68 5.40 -20.74
C ASN A 6 -31.24 5.14 -20.29
N MET A 7 -30.79 5.80 -19.22
CA MET A 7 -29.46 5.60 -18.64
C MET A 7 -29.26 4.17 -18.12
N LYS A 8 -30.27 3.60 -17.46
CA LYS A 8 -30.23 2.20 -16.99
C LYS A 8 -30.13 1.19 -18.13
N GLU A 9 -30.80 1.48 -19.24
CA GLU A 9 -30.78 0.59 -20.41
C GLU A 9 -29.43 0.62 -21.13
N ILE A 10 -28.80 1.80 -21.22
CA ILE A 10 -27.43 1.97 -21.74
C ILE A 10 -26.43 1.18 -20.88
N ILE A 11 -26.45 1.37 -19.55
CA ILE A 11 -25.55 0.67 -18.62
C ILE A 11 -25.72 -0.86 -18.73
N LYS A 12 -26.96 -1.33 -18.85
CA LYS A 12 -27.25 -2.77 -19.00
C LYS A 12 -26.71 -3.33 -20.31
N ASN A 13 -26.86 -2.61 -21.41
CA ASN A 13 -26.35 -3.05 -22.72
C ASN A 13 -24.82 -3.03 -22.78
N GLU A 14 -24.17 -2.03 -22.21
CA GLU A 14 -22.71 -1.97 -22.16
C GLU A 14 -22.12 -3.07 -21.27
N SER A 15 -22.73 -3.32 -20.11
CA SER A 15 -22.35 -4.44 -19.24
C SER A 15 -22.48 -5.78 -19.96
N ASN A 16 -23.62 -6.05 -20.60
CA ASN A 16 -23.84 -7.28 -21.35
C ASN A 16 -22.84 -7.45 -22.51
N LYS A 17 -22.50 -6.37 -23.22
CA LYS A 17 -21.51 -6.39 -24.30
C LYS A 17 -20.08 -6.59 -23.79
N PHE A 18 -19.76 -6.04 -22.62
CA PHE A 18 -18.45 -6.25 -21.97
C PHE A 18 -18.27 -7.71 -21.54
N PHE A 19 -19.32 -8.32 -20.98
CA PHE A 19 -19.26 -9.69 -20.48
C PHE A 19 -19.59 -10.76 -21.53
N SER A 20 -20.15 -10.41 -22.70
CA SER A 20 -20.49 -11.40 -23.75
C SER A 20 -19.28 -12.07 -24.38
N ASP A 21 -18.15 -11.36 -24.46
CA ASP A 21 -16.91 -11.88 -25.05
C ASP A 21 -16.02 -12.59 -24.01
N PHE A 22 -16.41 -12.53 -22.73
CA PHE A 22 -15.68 -13.17 -21.64
C PHE A 22 -16.03 -14.66 -21.60
N ASN A 23 -15.23 -15.47 -22.30
CA ASN A 23 -15.42 -16.92 -22.37
C ASN A 23 -14.99 -17.61 -21.05
N HIS A 24 -15.87 -17.55 -20.04
CA HIS A 24 -15.71 -18.23 -18.75
C HIS A 24 -15.41 -19.72 -18.89
N HIS A 25 -15.89 -20.35 -19.98
CA HIS A 25 -15.71 -21.77 -20.23
C HIS A 25 -14.26 -22.17 -20.55
N LYS A 26 -13.51 -21.29 -21.22
CA LYS A 26 -12.07 -21.52 -21.53
C LYS A 26 -11.18 -21.39 -20.31
N MET A 27 -11.46 -20.42 -19.45
CA MET A 27 -10.67 -20.15 -18.24
C MET A 27 -10.96 -21.19 -17.14
N SER A 28 -12.23 -21.58 -17.00
CA SER A 28 -12.66 -22.67 -16.13
C SER A 28 -12.03 -24.01 -16.55
N ASN A 29 -12.06 -24.36 -17.85
CA ASN A 29 -11.43 -25.58 -18.36
C ASN A 29 -9.90 -25.57 -18.21
N ALA A 30 -9.23 -24.41 -18.33
CA ALA A 30 -7.79 -24.31 -18.10
C ALA A 30 -7.43 -24.57 -16.62
N VAL A 31 -8.25 -24.10 -15.68
CA VAL A 31 -8.10 -24.37 -14.25
C VAL A 31 -8.40 -25.84 -13.94
N PHE A 32 -9.48 -26.40 -14.47
CA PHE A 32 -9.82 -27.82 -14.28
C PHE A 32 -8.80 -28.77 -14.92
N HIS A 33 -8.24 -28.43 -16.08
CA HIS A 33 -7.16 -29.22 -16.71
C HIS A 33 -5.86 -29.15 -15.90
N LYS A 34 -5.59 -28.03 -15.21
CA LYS A 34 -4.41 -27.87 -14.34
C LYS A 34 -4.55 -28.61 -13.01
N ILE A 35 -5.78 -28.75 -12.51
CA ILE A 35 -6.11 -29.54 -11.30
C ILE A 35 -6.16 -31.04 -11.63
N GLY A 36 -6.65 -31.42 -12.82
CA GLY A 36 -6.74 -32.81 -13.26
C GLY A 36 -5.41 -33.47 -13.65
N ASN A 37 -4.45 -32.70 -14.18
CA ASN A 37 -3.18 -33.24 -14.67
C ASN A 37 -2.00 -33.10 -13.69
N GLY A 38 -2.25 -32.82 -12.41
CA GLY A 38 -1.22 -32.76 -11.36
C GLY A 38 -0.52 -34.10 -11.04
N ASN A 39 -0.90 -35.21 -11.69
CA ASN A 39 -0.41 -36.55 -11.39
C ASN A 39 0.30 -37.29 -12.55
N GLU A 40 0.59 -36.64 -13.68
CA GLU A 40 1.35 -37.28 -14.78
C GLU A 40 2.51 -36.42 -15.29
N GLU A 41 3.52 -36.20 -14.46
CA GLU A 41 4.87 -35.86 -14.94
C GLU A 41 5.77 -37.11 -14.90
N LYS A 42 5.61 -37.98 -15.90
CA LYS A 42 6.65 -38.95 -16.27
C LYS A 42 6.79 -39.05 -17.78
N ASN A 43 7.97 -38.64 -18.24
CA ASN A 43 8.65 -39.13 -19.43
C ASN A 43 8.07 -38.77 -20.81
N ARG A 44 8.77 -37.87 -21.52
CA ARG A 44 9.39 -38.18 -22.84
C ARG A 44 10.16 -36.97 -23.39
N LYS A 45 11.47 -36.92 -23.14
CA LYS A 45 12.42 -36.37 -24.11
C LYS A 45 12.76 -37.50 -25.09
N LYS A 46 12.28 -37.42 -26.33
CA LYS A 46 12.81 -38.20 -27.45
C LYS A 46 13.53 -37.26 -28.40
N PHE A 47 14.85 -37.36 -28.39
CA PHE A 47 15.74 -36.83 -29.41
C PHE A 47 15.42 -37.51 -30.75
N ILE A 48 15.07 -36.73 -31.77
CA ILE A 48 14.99 -37.23 -33.15
C ILE A 48 16.28 -36.80 -33.83
N ALA A 49 17.16 -37.77 -34.09
CA ALA A 49 18.35 -37.58 -34.91
C ALA A 49 17.95 -37.49 -36.38
N PHE A 50 18.09 -36.30 -36.98
CA PHE A 50 17.90 -36.10 -38.42
C PHE A 50 19.18 -36.49 -39.16
N LYS A 51 19.12 -37.58 -39.93
CA LYS A 51 20.20 -38.06 -40.79
C LYS A 51 20.14 -37.28 -42.12
N MET A 52 20.96 -36.23 -42.27
CA MET A 52 21.14 -35.57 -43.58
C MET A 52 22.19 -36.32 -44.41
N ILE A 53 21.76 -36.80 -45.58
CA ILE A 53 22.62 -37.32 -46.64
C ILE A 53 23.00 -36.11 -47.51
N PHE A 54 24.29 -35.75 -47.51
CA PHE A 54 24.84 -34.71 -48.37
C PHE A 54 25.14 -35.29 -49.76
N ASN A 55 24.45 -34.80 -50.79
CA ASN A 55 24.83 -35.02 -52.18
C ASN A 55 25.53 -33.76 -52.71
N TYR A 56 26.83 -33.91 -53.00
CA TYR A 56 27.68 -32.87 -53.58
C TYR A 56 27.40 -32.74 -55.09
N GLY A 57 26.66 -31.72 -55.46
CA GLY A 57 26.41 -31.40 -56.86
C GLY A 57 25.42 -30.27 -56.97
N ILE A 58 25.85 -29.05 -56.61
CA ILE A 58 25.38 -27.70 -57.02
C ILE A 58 26.09 -26.73 -56.05
N VAL A 59 27.34 -26.37 -56.33
CA VAL A 59 28.12 -25.41 -55.49
C VAL A 59 28.43 -24.10 -56.22
N SER A 60 28.08 -23.93 -57.51
CA SER A 60 28.43 -22.68 -58.23
C SER A 60 27.30 -21.68 -58.46
N LYS A 61 26.14 -21.80 -57.77
CA LYS A 61 25.05 -20.79 -57.86
C LYS A 61 24.51 -20.28 -56.52
N MET A 62 25.09 -20.71 -55.39
CA MET A 62 24.63 -20.31 -54.04
C MET A 62 25.29 -19.04 -53.49
N SER A 63 26.28 -18.45 -54.16
CA SER A 63 26.98 -17.27 -53.64
C SER A 63 26.09 -16.02 -53.52
N VAL A 64 25.08 -15.88 -54.39
CA VAL A 64 24.16 -14.72 -54.36
C VAL A 64 23.08 -14.91 -53.31
N ILE A 65 22.57 -16.14 -53.15
CA ILE A 65 21.55 -16.48 -52.14
C ILE A 65 22.13 -16.38 -50.73
N LEU A 66 23.39 -16.79 -50.54
CA LEU A 66 24.08 -16.67 -49.25
C LEU A 66 24.31 -15.20 -48.86
N ALA A 67 24.65 -14.33 -49.81
CA ALA A 67 24.79 -12.89 -49.56
C ALA A 67 23.45 -12.23 -49.16
N CYS A 68 22.34 -12.62 -49.80
CA CYS A 68 21.01 -12.16 -49.40
C CYS A 68 20.59 -12.70 -48.02
N PHE A 69 20.95 -13.93 -47.67
CA PHE A 69 20.71 -14.48 -46.34
C PHE A 69 21.54 -13.78 -45.27
N VAL A 70 22.81 -13.44 -45.55
CA VAL A 70 23.64 -12.65 -44.62
C VAL A 70 23.06 -11.26 -44.44
N LEU A 71 22.60 -10.60 -45.51
CA LEU A 71 21.94 -9.28 -45.41
C LEU A 71 20.62 -9.35 -44.63
N LEU A 72 19.79 -10.38 -44.83
CA LEU A 72 18.56 -10.61 -44.05
C LEU A 72 18.86 -10.95 -42.59
N ILE A 73 19.91 -11.71 -42.31
CA ILE A 73 20.34 -12.00 -40.94
C ILE A 73 20.87 -10.73 -40.28
N THR A 74 21.70 -9.93 -40.97
CA THR A 74 22.19 -8.66 -40.43
C THR A 74 21.09 -7.63 -40.26
N SER A 75 20.05 -7.61 -41.11
CA SER A 75 18.89 -6.72 -40.92
C SER A 75 18.03 -7.17 -39.75
N VAL A 76 17.85 -8.47 -39.53
CA VAL A 76 17.20 -9.01 -38.31
C VAL A 76 18.03 -8.69 -37.05
N PHE A 77 19.37 -8.72 -37.13
CA PHE A 77 20.24 -8.34 -36.00
C PHE A 77 20.32 -6.82 -35.78
N PHE A 78 20.24 -5.98 -36.83
CA PHE A 78 20.21 -4.51 -36.69
C PHE A 78 18.82 -3.98 -36.29
N PHE A 79 17.73 -4.61 -36.73
CA PHE A 79 16.37 -4.29 -36.25
C PHE A 79 16.06 -4.89 -34.87
N ARG A 80 16.95 -5.74 -34.32
CA ARG A 80 16.91 -6.16 -32.91
C ARG A 80 17.28 -5.04 -31.93
N GLY A 81 17.60 -3.83 -32.42
CA GLY A 81 17.78 -2.62 -31.61
C GLY A 81 16.47 -1.94 -31.16
N LYS A 82 15.30 -2.52 -31.41
CA LYS A 82 14.00 -2.00 -30.94
C LYS A 82 13.07 -3.04 -30.30
N SER A 83 13.59 -4.15 -29.76
CA SER A 83 12.85 -4.93 -28.78
C SER A 83 13.22 -4.48 -27.37
N LEU A 84 12.55 -3.43 -26.87
CA LEU A 84 12.48 -3.07 -25.44
C LEU A 84 11.69 -4.11 -24.62
N TYR A 85 11.78 -5.39 -24.98
CA TYR A 85 11.05 -6.50 -24.39
C TYR A 85 11.90 -7.77 -24.48
N GLU A 86 13.07 -7.76 -23.87
CA GLU A 86 13.70 -8.99 -23.35
C GLU A 86 14.93 -8.59 -22.51
N ASN A 87 14.93 -9.05 -21.25
CA ASN A 87 16.00 -8.93 -20.24
C ASN A 87 15.91 -7.81 -19.20
N GLU A 88 14.74 -7.59 -18.63
CA GLU A 88 14.70 -7.63 -17.16
C GLU A 88 14.25 -9.03 -16.77
N LYS A 89 14.88 -9.62 -15.74
CA LYS A 89 14.43 -10.89 -15.17
C LYS A 89 12.91 -10.84 -15.04
N ASN A 90 12.23 -11.87 -15.54
CA ASN A 90 10.81 -12.12 -15.27
C ASN A 90 10.60 -12.19 -13.75
N GLU A 91 10.49 -11.04 -13.10
CA GLU A 91 9.93 -10.84 -11.79
C GLU A 91 8.44 -11.16 -11.94
N MET A 92 8.11 -12.45 -11.79
CA MET A 92 6.79 -12.98 -12.08
C MET A 92 5.74 -12.21 -11.28
N MET A 93 4.82 -11.53 -11.97
CA MET A 93 3.60 -11.01 -11.34
C MET A 93 2.92 -12.12 -10.54
N GLY A 94 2.49 -11.80 -9.33
CA GLY A 94 1.87 -12.76 -8.41
C GLY A 94 2.84 -13.57 -7.54
N LYS A 95 4.17 -13.46 -7.72
CA LYS A 95 5.10 -13.90 -6.67
C LYS A 95 5.20 -12.83 -5.57
N PRO A 96 5.18 -13.23 -4.30
CA PRO A 96 5.36 -12.28 -3.21
C PRO A 96 6.79 -11.72 -3.22
N VAL A 97 6.89 -10.40 -3.10
CA VAL A 97 8.14 -9.65 -2.90
C VAL A 97 8.59 -9.77 -1.45
N SER A 98 7.64 -9.75 -0.53
CA SER A 98 7.86 -9.87 0.91
C SER A 98 6.63 -10.46 1.58
N GLN A 99 6.85 -11.24 2.64
CA GLN A 99 5.82 -11.81 3.49
C GLN A 99 6.23 -11.62 4.95
N GLN A 100 5.30 -11.12 5.75
CA GLN A 100 5.53 -10.80 7.16
C GLN A 100 4.37 -11.35 7.98
N LYS A 101 4.68 -12.20 8.95
CA LYS A 101 3.69 -12.62 9.95
C LYS A 101 3.50 -11.49 10.95
N ILE A 102 2.25 -11.17 11.26
CA ILE A 102 1.89 -10.13 12.21
C ILE A 102 0.90 -10.69 13.23
N ASN A 103 0.81 -10.03 14.38
CA ASN A 103 -0.18 -10.34 15.40
C ASN A 103 -1.01 -9.09 15.67
N LEU A 104 -2.33 -9.19 15.49
CA LEU A 104 -3.26 -8.09 15.72
C LEU A 104 -3.92 -8.16 17.11
N ASN A 105 -3.55 -9.13 17.95
CA ASN A 105 -4.12 -9.38 19.27
C ASN A 105 -5.67 -9.46 19.25
N ASP A 106 -6.25 -9.95 18.16
CA ASP A 106 -7.67 -10.31 18.10
C ASP A 106 -7.82 -11.80 18.47
N THR A 107 -8.65 -12.09 19.47
CA THR A 107 -8.91 -13.45 19.95
C THR A 107 -9.59 -14.34 18.91
N SER A 108 -10.17 -13.74 17.87
CA SER A 108 -10.87 -14.44 16.79
C SER A 108 -9.93 -14.97 15.70
N TYR A 109 -8.74 -14.39 15.55
CA TYR A 109 -7.83 -14.63 14.43
C TYR A 109 -6.41 -14.85 14.91
N THR A 110 -5.89 -16.07 14.72
CA THR A 110 -4.62 -16.49 15.34
C THR A 110 -3.42 -16.41 14.41
N ASP A 111 -3.64 -16.23 13.09
CA ASP A 111 -2.55 -16.14 12.13
C ASP A 111 -2.85 -15.12 11.03
N ASN A 112 -2.12 -14.00 11.10
CA ASN A 112 -2.28 -12.88 10.20
C ASN A 112 -0.97 -12.64 9.43
N TRP A 113 -1.08 -12.44 8.12
CA TRP A 113 0.07 -12.26 7.25
C TRP A 113 -0.11 -11.04 6.35
N ILE A 114 0.92 -10.21 6.26
CA ILE A 114 1.03 -9.19 5.23
C ILE A 114 1.90 -9.73 4.11
N THR A 115 1.37 -9.75 2.90
CA THR A 115 2.11 -10.12 1.69
C THR A 115 2.13 -8.97 0.70
N PHE A 116 3.29 -8.65 0.17
CA PHE A 116 3.46 -7.65 -0.88
C PHE A 116 3.68 -8.34 -2.23
N PHE A 117 2.92 -7.95 -3.25
CA PHE A 117 3.04 -8.46 -4.62
C PHE A 117 3.42 -7.34 -5.57
N ARG A 118 4.32 -7.60 -6.53
CA ARG A 118 4.49 -6.70 -7.68
C ARG A 118 3.26 -6.76 -8.56
N ILE A 119 2.75 -5.60 -8.95
CA ILE A 119 1.62 -5.45 -9.84
C ILE A 119 1.87 -4.31 -10.83
N ASN A 120 1.43 -4.52 -12.07
CA ASN A 120 1.55 -3.56 -13.15
C ASN A 120 0.17 -3.00 -13.45
N LYS A 121 0.11 -1.71 -13.75
CA LYS A 121 -1.12 -1.09 -14.23
C LYS A 121 -1.43 -1.55 -15.66
N PRO A 122 -2.72 -1.57 -16.05
CA PRO A 122 -3.12 -2.02 -17.39
C PRO A 122 -2.60 -1.15 -18.55
N ASP A 123 -2.12 0.07 -18.26
CA ASP A 123 -1.77 1.12 -19.22
C ASP A 123 -0.36 0.98 -19.84
N LYS A 124 0.28 -0.19 -19.70
CA LYS A 124 1.57 -0.57 -20.31
C LYS A 124 2.78 0.27 -19.88
N VAL A 125 2.63 1.21 -18.95
CA VAL A 125 3.79 1.89 -18.35
C VAL A 125 4.28 0.97 -17.22
N LEU A 126 5.48 0.39 -17.42
CA LEU A 126 6.15 -0.34 -16.34
C LEU A 126 6.42 0.66 -15.22
N GLN A 127 5.69 0.51 -14.13
CA GLN A 127 5.86 1.23 -12.88
C GLN A 127 6.06 0.17 -11.82
N ASP A 128 7.04 0.37 -10.96
CA ASP A 128 7.19 -0.42 -9.76
C ASP A 128 5.97 -0.14 -8.88
N ASN A 129 4.98 -1.04 -8.84
CA ASN A 129 3.90 -0.92 -7.88
C ASN A 129 3.81 -2.17 -7.02
N LEU A 130 3.41 -1.97 -5.77
CA LEU A 130 3.18 -3.04 -4.82
C LEU A 130 1.71 -3.08 -4.41
N LEU A 131 1.13 -4.28 -4.46
CA LEU A 131 -0.12 -4.58 -3.77
C LEU A 131 0.23 -5.22 -2.43
N ALA A 132 -0.09 -4.55 -1.33
CA ALA A 132 -0.09 -5.18 -0.01
C ALA A 132 -1.43 -5.87 0.21
N VAL A 133 -1.38 -7.09 0.72
CA VAL A 133 -2.55 -7.89 1.07
C VAL A 133 -2.38 -8.42 2.48
N LEU A 134 -3.35 -8.11 3.34
CA LEU A 134 -3.48 -8.66 4.68
C LEU A 134 -4.40 -9.88 4.62
N TRP A 135 -3.83 -11.02 4.98
CA TRP A 135 -4.51 -12.30 5.10
C TRP A 135 -4.82 -12.60 6.56
N GLU A 136 -5.99 -13.15 6.82
CA GLU A 136 -6.40 -13.67 8.12
C GLU A 136 -6.92 -15.09 7.97
N THR A 137 -6.70 -15.93 8.96
CA THR A 137 -7.32 -17.26 9.01
C THR A 137 -8.81 -17.16 9.32
N GLY A 138 -9.67 -17.47 8.37
CA GLY A 138 -11.10 -17.63 8.60
C GLY A 138 -11.40 -18.76 9.60
N LYS A 139 -12.66 -18.84 10.05
CA LYS A 139 -13.11 -19.81 11.06
C LYS A 139 -12.88 -21.29 10.70
N ASN A 140 -12.75 -21.58 9.40
CA ASN A 140 -12.53 -22.92 8.88
C ASN A 140 -11.02 -23.26 8.71
N GLY A 141 -10.13 -22.33 9.06
CA GLY A 141 -8.68 -22.44 8.85
C GLY A 141 -8.19 -21.93 7.49
N ASP A 142 -9.09 -21.63 6.55
CA ASP A 142 -8.74 -21.05 5.26
C ASP A 142 -8.33 -19.58 5.39
N TYR A 143 -7.32 -19.14 4.65
CA TYR A 143 -6.96 -17.72 4.60
C TYR A 143 -7.95 -16.94 3.73
N GLN A 144 -8.39 -15.80 4.23
CA GLN A 144 -9.17 -14.81 3.50
C GLN A 144 -8.43 -13.48 3.46
N MET A 145 -8.63 -12.72 2.38
CA MET A 145 -8.14 -11.35 2.31
C MET A 145 -9.00 -10.46 3.20
N ALA A 146 -8.40 -9.83 4.20
CA ALA A 146 -9.09 -8.94 5.12
C ALA A 146 -8.86 -7.46 4.80
N TYR A 147 -7.72 -7.13 4.18
CA TYR A 147 -7.43 -5.79 3.68
C TYR A 147 -6.46 -5.85 2.51
N SER A 148 -6.52 -4.88 1.60
CA SER A 148 -5.51 -4.70 0.56
C SER A 148 -5.32 -3.22 0.23
N SER A 149 -4.09 -2.84 -0.11
CA SER A 149 -3.80 -1.47 -0.57
C SER A 149 -2.72 -1.46 -1.64
N MET A 150 -2.89 -0.55 -2.58
CA MET A 150 -1.94 -0.32 -3.67
C MET A 150 -0.95 0.78 -3.27
N PHE A 151 0.33 0.51 -3.51
CA PHE A 151 1.45 1.43 -3.34
C PHE A 151 2.08 1.67 -4.69
N GLU A 152 1.79 2.84 -5.25
CA GLU A 152 2.25 3.21 -6.59
C GLU A 152 3.72 3.63 -6.59
N ASN A 153 4.43 3.37 -7.68
CA ASN A 153 5.81 3.81 -7.87
C ASN A 153 6.71 3.51 -6.65
N SER A 154 6.57 2.33 -6.06
CA SER A 154 7.31 1.89 -4.89
C SER A 154 7.64 0.42 -5.04
N SER A 155 8.87 0.03 -4.70
CA SER A 155 9.37 -1.34 -4.85
C SER A 155 9.87 -1.96 -3.55
N ASN A 156 10.04 -1.17 -2.49
CA ASN A 156 10.63 -1.64 -1.23
C ASN A 156 9.59 -1.63 -0.10
N PRO A 157 9.02 -2.78 0.27
CA PRO A 157 8.20 -2.89 1.47
C PRO A 157 9.06 -2.79 2.72
N GLU A 158 8.58 -2.05 3.71
CA GLU A 158 9.25 -1.90 5.02
C GLU A 158 8.70 -2.93 6.03
N PRO A 159 9.42 -3.20 7.13
CA PRO A 159 8.89 -3.97 8.25
C PRO A 159 7.58 -3.34 8.77
N VAL A 160 6.56 -4.17 8.95
CA VAL A 160 5.28 -3.74 9.54
C VAL A 160 5.53 -3.33 10.99
N LYS A 161 5.07 -2.13 11.34
CA LYS A 161 5.14 -1.62 12.72
C LYS A 161 3.80 -1.87 13.39
N ILE A 162 3.81 -2.22 14.66
CA ILE A 162 2.62 -2.59 15.43
C ILE A 162 2.53 -1.68 16.66
N ILE A 163 1.33 -1.18 16.93
CA ILE A 163 0.96 -0.49 18.16
C ILE A 163 -0.01 -1.39 18.90
N ASP A 164 0.49 -1.97 19.99
CA ASP A 164 -0.28 -2.85 20.87
C ASP A 164 -1.03 -2.01 21.91
N PHE A 165 -2.28 -2.40 22.18
CA PHE A 165 -3.14 -1.84 23.21
C PHE A 165 -3.22 -2.79 24.42
N TYR A 166 -2.17 -3.59 24.63
CA TYR A 166 -1.97 -4.49 25.79
C TYR A 166 -3.16 -5.44 26.05
N ASN A 167 -3.75 -5.98 24.98
CA ASN A 167 -4.94 -6.84 24.99
C ASN A 167 -6.25 -6.17 25.45
N GLU A 168 -6.27 -4.85 25.65
CA GLU A 168 -7.51 -4.12 25.93
C GLU A 168 -8.30 -3.84 24.65
N GLN A 169 -7.59 -3.65 23.53
CA GLN A 169 -8.13 -3.49 22.18
C GLN A 169 -7.25 -4.24 21.16
N PRO A 170 -7.77 -4.59 19.97
CA PRO A 170 -6.93 -5.09 18.89
C PRO A 170 -5.82 -4.10 18.52
N SER A 171 -4.69 -4.60 18.02
CA SER A 171 -3.55 -3.77 17.64
C SER A 171 -3.83 -2.96 16.37
N ILE A 172 -3.17 -1.81 16.27
CA ILE A 172 -3.08 -1.02 15.03
C ILE A 172 -1.73 -1.33 14.38
N ILE A 173 -1.72 -1.45 13.06
CA ILE A 173 -0.48 -1.67 12.29
C ILE A 173 -0.23 -0.57 11.28
N ILE A 174 1.04 -0.38 10.97
CA ILE A 174 1.53 0.53 9.96
C ILE A 174 2.18 -0.29 8.85
N ILE A 175 1.53 -0.31 7.70
CA ILE A 175 2.04 -0.92 6.47
C ILE A 175 2.69 0.20 5.67
N SER A 176 3.99 0.08 5.35
CA SER A 176 4.71 1.13 4.63
C SER A 176 5.60 0.59 3.54
N THR A 177 5.83 1.41 2.53
CA THR A 177 6.77 1.14 1.43
C THR A 177 7.59 2.39 1.15
N LYS A 178 8.79 2.23 0.60
CA LYS A 178 9.72 3.30 0.28
C LYS A 178 10.13 3.28 -1.19
N ASN A 179 10.08 4.43 -1.83
CA ASN A 179 10.83 4.66 -3.06
C ASN A 179 12.17 5.31 -2.67
N VAL A 180 13.25 4.54 -2.79
CA VAL A 180 14.60 4.99 -2.40
C VAL A 180 15.14 6.05 -3.37
N GLU A 181 14.83 5.93 -4.66
CA GLU A 181 15.31 6.84 -5.70
C GLU A 181 14.67 8.23 -5.58
N LYS A 182 13.35 8.26 -5.38
CA LYS A 182 12.55 9.49 -5.29
C LYS A 182 12.42 10.01 -3.86
N GLN A 183 13.02 9.32 -2.89
CA GLN A 183 13.07 9.71 -1.48
C GLN A 183 11.70 10.04 -0.86
N TYR A 184 10.72 9.15 -1.06
CA TYR A 184 9.44 9.25 -0.37
C TYR A 184 8.99 7.90 0.20
N ILE A 185 8.02 7.96 1.10
CA ILE A 185 7.29 6.79 1.58
C ILE A 185 5.81 6.86 1.22
N HIS A 186 5.20 5.70 1.14
CA HIS A 186 3.76 5.53 1.30
C HIS A 186 3.51 4.75 2.57
N TYR A 187 2.42 5.07 3.27
CA TYR A 187 2.01 4.25 4.40
C TYR A 187 0.50 4.23 4.62
N ARG A 188 0.06 3.19 5.31
CA ARG A 188 -1.32 2.95 5.74
C ARG A 188 -1.29 2.63 7.22
N VAL A 189 -2.12 3.34 7.99
CA VAL A 189 -2.40 3.00 9.38
C VAL A 189 -3.72 2.24 9.37
N VAL A 190 -3.69 0.96 9.71
CA VAL A 190 -4.87 0.09 9.61
C VAL A 190 -5.08 -0.70 10.89
N GLY A 191 -6.32 -1.07 11.17
CA GLY A 191 -6.69 -1.92 12.30
C GLY A 191 -8.18 -2.21 12.29
N TYR A 192 -8.65 -2.96 13.29
CA TYR A 192 -10.05 -3.37 13.33
C TYR A 192 -10.98 -2.22 13.70
N SER A 193 -12.13 -2.21 13.02
CA SER A 193 -13.34 -1.55 13.50
C SER A 193 -14.48 -2.55 13.41
N GLY A 194 -14.98 -2.98 14.57
CA GLY A 194 -15.90 -4.11 14.64
C GLY A 194 -15.23 -5.39 14.11
N ASN A 195 -15.78 -5.95 13.04
CA ASN A 195 -15.33 -7.23 12.48
C ASN A 195 -14.52 -7.07 11.18
N SER A 196 -14.15 -5.85 10.82
CA SER A 196 -13.43 -5.56 9.57
C SER A 196 -12.21 -4.69 9.83
N ILE A 197 -11.17 -4.87 9.04
CA ILE A 197 -10.02 -3.98 9.05
C ILE A 197 -10.31 -2.77 8.17
N ILE A 198 -10.06 -1.58 8.72
CA ILE A 198 -10.21 -0.31 8.02
C ILE A 198 -8.88 0.45 8.04
N ALA A 199 -8.74 1.41 7.13
CA ALA A 199 -7.67 2.40 7.20
C ALA A 199 -8.11 3.59 8.07
N PHE A 200 -7.30 3.90 9.08
CA PHE A 200 -7.42 5.13 9.87
C PHE A 200 -6.77 6.31 9.14
N MET A 201 -5.71 6.03 8.37
CA MET A 201 -4.98 7.03 7.61
C MET A 201 -4.25 6.38 6.43
N GLU A 202 -4.33 7.04 5.28
CA GLU A 202 -3.55 6.70 4.10
C GLU A 202 -2.75 7.91 3.63
N GLN A 203 -1.43 7.74 3.52
CA GLN A 203 -0.54 8.75 2.96
C GLN A 203 0.24 8.20 1.79
N ASN A 204 0.32 9.00 0.73
CA ASN A 204 1.06 8.69 -0.48
C ASN A 204 2.08 9.78 -0.76
N TYR A 205 3.23 9.38 -1.31
CA TYR A 205 4.26 10.31 -1.77
C TYR A 205 4.75 11.28 -0.68
N VAL A 206 4.94 10.80 0.55
CA VAL A 206 5.45 11.62 1.67
C VAL A 206 6.94 11.87 1.45
N ILE A 207 7.28 13.05 0.94
CA ILE A 207 8.64 13.46 0.56
C ILE A 207 9.55 13.54 1.78
N GLY A 208 10.75 12.97 1.69
CA GLY A 208 11.69 12.84 2.81
C GLY A 208 11.10 12.06 3.98
N GLY A 209 10.06 11.28 3.73
CA GLY A 209 9.22 10.69 4.74
C GLY A 209 9.92 9.60 5.53
N GLU A 210 9.79 9.65 6.85
CA GLU A 210 10.17 8.57 7.76
C GLU A 210 9.01 8.32 8.71
N ILE A 211 8.70 7.05 8.98
CA ILE A 211 7.66 6.67 9.93
C ILE A 211 8.26 5.74 10.98
N SER A 212 7.94 5.96 12.25
CA SER A 212 8.39 5.12 13.36
C SER A 212 7.28 5.02 14.41
N VAL A 213 7.39 4.02 15.29
CA VAL A 213 6.51 3.89 16.46
C VAL A 213 7.37 4.07 17.70
N ILE A 214 6.97 4.99 18.57
CA ILE A 214 7.64 5.30 19.83
C ILE A 214 6.57 5.39 20.92
N ASP A 215 6.71 4.65 22.01
CA ASP A 215 5.80 4.71 23.17
C ASP A 215 4.29 4.67 22.82
N GLY A 216 3.92 3.89 21.80
CA GLY A 216 2.52 3.74 21.36
C GLY A 216 2.00 4.85 20.43
N VAL A 217 2.84 5.80 20.01
CA VAL A 217 2.49 6.82 19.02
C VAL A 217 3.24 6.62 17.70
N ILE A 218 2.65 7.11 16.61
CA ILE A 218 3.28 7.13 15.29
C ILE A 218 4.02 8.45 15.14
N LYS A 219 5.35 8.39 15.04
CA LYS A 219 6.16 9.56 14.70
C LYS A 219 6.43 9.56 13.20
N GLU A 220 5.85 10.52 12.52
CA GLU A 220 6.13 10.83 11.12
C GLU A 220 7.06 12.02 11.02
N THR A 221 8.06 11.95 10.14
CA THR A 221 8.77 13.13 9.69
C THR A 221 8.63 13.28 8.18
N ARG A 222 8.45 14.51 7.68
CA ARG A 222 8.35 14.81 6.25
C ARG A 222 9.02 16.13 5.91
N LEU A 223 9.31 16.32 4.63
CA LEU A 223 9.78 17.58 4.07
C LEU A 223 8.60 18.32 3.44
N ILE A 224 8.38 19.58 3.85
CA ILE A 224 7.34 20.44 3.31
C ILE A 224 8.00 21.70 2.73
N GLN A 225 7.44 22.25 1.65
CA GLN A 225 7.87 23.55 1.16
C GLN A 225 7.43 24.62 2.16
N ALA A 226 8.32 25.55 2.52
CA ALA A 226 7.93 26.69 3.33
C ALA A 226 6.85 27.50 2.60
N ALA A 227 5.79 27.89 3.32
CA ALA A 227 4.80 28.80 2.75
C ALA A 227 5.47 30.17 2.47
N ASP A 228 5.01 30.87 1.43
CA ASP A 228 5.54 32.15 0.92
C ASP A 228 5.59 33.30 1.97
N SER A 229 5.12 33.08 3.20
CA SER A 229 5.16 34.04 4.30
C SER A 229 6.53 34.14 4.98
N ASP A 230 7.43 33.16 4.84
CA ASP A 230 8.80 33.20 5.38
C ASP A 230 9.81 33.63 4.29
N LYS A 231 9.65 34.87 3.79
CA LYS A 231 10.47 35.47 2.72
C LYS A 231 11.97 35.62 3.02
N ASN A 232 12.45 35.13 4.16
CA ASN A 232 13.85 35.16 4.57
C ASN A 232 14.54 33.78 4.59
N GLN A 233 13.85 32.70 4.22
CA GLN A 233 14.49 31.40 4.03
C GLN A 233 14.46 31.00 2.55
N SER A 234 15.65 31.00 1.95
CA SER A 234 15.91 30.57 0.59
C SER A 234 15.29 29.20 0.29
N SER A 235 14.26 29.16 -0.58
CA SER A 235 13.77 27.99 -1.35
C SER A 235 14.04 26.60 -0.74
N GLY A 236 13.76 26.44 0.55
CA GLY A 236 14.25 25.31 1.34
C GLY A 236 13.09 24.47 1.81
N LEU A 237 13.10 23.19 1.45
CA LEU A 237 12.25 22.21 2.12
C LEU A 237 12.59 22.22 3.61
N HIS A 238 11.60 22.42 4.46
CA HIS A 238 11.77 22.34 5.92
C HIS A 238 11.24 21.01 6.43
N ARG A 239 11.89 20.48 7.47
CA ARG A 239 11.49 19.22 8.11
C ARG A 239 10.37 19.50 9.11
N VAL A 240 9.29 18.74 8.99
CA VAL A 240 8.15 18.71 9.92
C VAL A 240 8.12 17.35 10.60
N VAL A 241 7.79 17.35 11.89
CA VAL A 241 7.62 16.15 12.70
C VAL A 241 6.22 16.16 13.30
N THR A 242 5.46 15.08 13.09
CA THR A 242 4.11 14.90 13.61
C THR A 242 4.01 13.62 14.41
N TYR A 243 3.48 13.71 15.62
CA TYR A 243 3.19 12.57 16.49
C TYR A 243 1.69 12.29 16.41
N TYR A 244 1.31 11.25 15.67
CA TYR A 244 -0.07 10.77 15.65
C TYR A 244 -0.29 9.86 16.85
N ILE A 245 -1.29 10.18 17.65
CA ILE A 245 -1.76 9.42 18.81
C ILE A 245 -2.96 8.59 18.35
N PRO A 246 -2.79 7.29 18.08
CA PRO A 246 -3.91 6.45 17.69
C PRO A 246 -4.80 6.19 18.91
N TYR A 247 -6.10 6.23 18.70
CA TYR A 247 -7.07 5.79 19.69
C TYR A 247 -8.13 4.88 19.09
N GLN A 248 -8.72 4.06 19.95
CA GLN A 248 -9.84 3.18 19.65
C GLN A 248 -10.93 3.37 20.69
N ILE A 249 -12.17 3.10 20.32
CA ILE A 249 -13.32 3.15 21.21
C ILE A 249 -13.82 1.72 21.46
N ASN A 250 -13.92 1.32 22.72
CA ASN A 250 -14.43 0.00 23.07
C ASN A 250 -15.97 -0.08 22.92
N LYS A 251 -16.55 -1.26 23.20
CA LYS A 251 -18.01 -1.46 23.15
C LYS A 251 -18.80 -0.60 24.14
N SER A 252 -18.17 -0.17 25.24
CA SER A 252 -18.76 0.71 26.25
C SER A 252 -18.70 2.19 25.86
N GLY A 253 -17.98 2.53 24.79
CA GLY A 253 -17.73 3.92 24.39
C GLY A 253 -16.48 4.54 24.99
N ASP A 254 -15.68 3.81 25.76
CA ASP A 254 -14.47 4.33 26.40
C ASP A 254 -13.32 4.43 25.39
N ILE A 255 -12.49 5.47 25.55
CA ILE A 255 -11.32 5.71 24.70
C ILE A 255 -10.09 4.96 25.24
N PHE A 256 -9.44 4.21 24.34
CA PHE A 256 -8.16 3.54 24.57
C PHE A 256 -7.10 4.11 23.66
N THR A 257 -5.90 4.32 24.22
CA THR A 257 -4.69 4.68 23.50
C THR A 257 -3.50 4.03 24.19
N ALA A 258 -2.48 3.65 23.42
CA ALA A 258 -1.29 2.99 23.95
C ALA A 258 -0.34 3.95 24.70
N VAL A 259 -0.50 5.27 24.51
CA VAL A 259 0.35 6.29 25.13
C VAL A 259 -0.28 6.88 26.38
N ASN A 260 0.48 7.00 27.46
CA ASN A 260 0.06 7.76 28.65
C ASN A 260 0.89 9.03 28.84
N ASN A 261 2.16 8.97 28.44
CA ASN A 261 3.10 10.08 28.51
C ASN A 261 3.81 10.22 27.17
N LEU A 262 3.82 11.42 26.61
CA LEU A 262 4.44 11.73 25.34
C LEU A 262 5.50 12.81 25.53
N LYS A 263 6.71 12.58 25.00
CA LYS A 263 7.80 13.57 24.98
C LYS A 263 8.05 14.04 23.56
N ILE A 264 8.03 15.34 23.33
CA ILE A 264 8.20 15.97 22.01
C ILE A 264 9.05 17.25 22.12
N ASN A 265 9.51 17.75 20.98
CA ASN A 265 10.24 19.01 20.93
C ASN A 265 9.30 20.17 20.61
N LYS A 266 9.66 21.36 21.07
CA LYS A 266 9.03 22.59 20.60
C LYS A 266 9.10 22.70 19.07
N GLY A 267 7.97 23.02 18.46
CA GLY A 267 7.81 23.14 17.00
C GLY A 267 7.31 21.85 16.33
N ASP A 268 7.28 20.73 17.05
CA ASP A 268 6.66 19.49 16.57
C ASP A 268 5.12 19.59 16.65
N TYR A 269 4.43 18.72 15.90
CA TYR A 269 2.98 18.66 15.83
C TYR A 269 2.44 17.40 16.51
N ILE A 270 1.23 17.49 17.06
CA ILE A 270 0.49 16.34 17.60
C ILE A 270 -0.80 16.20 16.81
N ALA A 271 -1.20 14.97 16.52
CA ALA A 271 -2.46 14.67 15.86
C ALA A 271 -3.16 13.52 16.57
N VAL A 272 -4.44 13.68 16.92
CA VAL A 272 -5.22 12.58 17.51
C VAL A 272 -5.91 11.81 16.38
N LEU A 273 -5.58 10.52 16.25
CA LEU A 273 -5.96 9.68 15.10
C LEU A 273 -6.92 8.56 15.51
N GLY A 274 -8.14 8.58 14.98
CA GLY A 274 -9.12 7.51 15.19
C GLY A 274 -9.97 7.24 13.96
N ASN A 275 -10.96 6.37 14.09
CA ASN A 275 -11.90 6.09 13.02
C ASN A 275 -12.79 7.32 12.78
N GLU A 276 -13.03 7.64 11.51
CA GLU A 276 -13.90 8.73 11.07
C GLU A 276 -15.32 8.66 11.68
N ASN A 277 -15.79 7.46 11.98
CA ASN A 277 -17.10 7.23 12.60
C ASN A 277 -17.12 7.46 14.12
N THR A 278 -15.97 7.77 14.72
CA THR A 278 -15.81 7.93 16.17
C THR A 278 -15.14 9.26 16.48
N PRO A 279 -15.79 10.40 16.16
CA PRO A 279 -15.17 11.69 16.36
C PRO A 279 -14.98 11.94 17.86
N VAL A 280 -13.93 12.67 18.20
CA VAL A 280 -13.57 13.01 19.57
C VAL A 280 -13.46 14.51 19.73
N GLU A 281 -13.84 14.99 20.91
CA GLU A 281 -13.48 16.33 21.33
C GLU A 281 -12.17 16.29 22.10
N THR A 282 -11.34 17.30 21.87
CA THR A 282 -10.23 17.61 22.74
C THR A 282 -10.52 18.91 23.46
N LEU A 283 -10.28 18.92 24.77
CA LEU A 283 -10.42 20.14 25.55
C LEU A 283 -9.15 20.97 25.40
N SER A 284 -9.35 22.27 25.10
CA SER A 284 -8.28 23.24 24.81
C SER A 284 -7.26 23.33 25.93
N SER A 285 -6.02 23.58 25.53
CA SER A 285 -4.87 23.69 26.41
C SER A 285 -4.13 25.01 26.11
N ASP A 286 -3.30 25.46 27.05
CA ASP A 286 -2.62 26.75 26.99
C ASP A 286 -1.33 26.70 26.14
N LEU A 287 -0.71 25.52 25.97
CA LEU A 287 0.54 25.34 25.21
C LEU A 287 0.35 24.64 23.85
N LEU A 288 -0.82 24.04 23.59
CA LEU A 288 -1.18 23.42 22.31
C LEU A 288 -2.15 24.32 21.56
N ILE A 289 -1.70 24.81 20.41
CA ILE A 289 -2.51 25.66 19.55
C ILE A 289 -3.21 24.75 18.54
N ASP A 290 -4.54 24.81 18.51
CA ASP A 290 -5.34 24.17 17.46
C ASP A 290 -4.82 24.66 16.11
N TRP A 291 -4.36 23.73 15.28
CA TRP A 291 -3.76 24.04 13.99
C TRP A 291 -4.53 23.34 12.90
N GLU A 292 -5.08 24.11 11.96
CA GLU A 292 -5.62 23.55 10.72
C GLU A 292 -4.51 23.58 9.67
N PRO A 293 -4.12 22.43 9.09
CA PRO A 293 -3.14 22.42 8.02
C PRO A 293 -3.68 23.18 6.80
N ASP A 294 -3.14 24.37 6.53
CA ASP A 294 -3.48 25.18 5.34
C ASP A 294 -3.03 24.54 4.01
N ASN A 295 -2.31 23.43 4.07
CA ASN A 295 -1.55 22.89 2.94
C ASN A 295 -2.08 21.51 2.54
N GLU A 296 -2.47 21.35 1.27
CA GLU A 296 -2.93 20.09 0.65
C GLU A 296 -1.93 18.92 0.84
N ALA A 297 -0.68 19.23 1.20
CA ALA A 297 0.37 18.26 1.49
C ALA A 297 0.06 17.37 2.71
N LEU A 298 -0.74 17.83 3.68
CA LEU A 298 -1.21 17.01 4.79
C LEU A 298 -2.63 16.56 4.44
N ASN A 299 -2.82 15.28 4.14
CA ASN A 299 -4.14 14.75 3.84
C ASN A 299 -5.06 15.02 5.05
N TYR A 300 -5.98 15.96 4.86
CA TYR A 300 -6.87 16.44 5.92
C TYR A 300 -7.95 15.40 6.17
N ASN A 301 -7.76 14.59 7.20
CA ASN A 301 -8.85 13.80 7.76
C ASN A 301 -9.63 14.72 8.70
N THR A 302 -10.89 15.00 8.36
CA THR A 302 -11.80 15.88 9.12
C THR A 302 -12.02 15.42 10.57
N ASN A 303 -11.67 14.18 10.89
CA ASN A 303 -11.77 13.60 12.22
C ASN A 303 -10.42 13.53 12.95
N THR A 304 -9.36 14.09 12.38
CA THR A 304 -8.06 14.24 13.03
C THR A 304 -7.92 15.65 13.56
N LYS A 305 -7.72 15.79 14.87
CA LYS A 305 -7.45 17.07 15.49
C LYS A 305 -5.94 17.27 15.63
N TYR A 306 -5.45 18.38 15.09
CA TYR A 306 -4.04 18.73 15.03
C TYR A 306 -3.70 19.85 16.00
N PHE A 307 -2.53 19.76 16.60
CA PHE A 307 -1.99 20.73 17.52
C PHE A 307 -0.55 21.08 17.14
N ARG A 308 -0.22 22.36 17.27
CA ARG A 308 1.15 22.85 17.17
C ARG A 308 1.70 23.15 18.56
N THR A 309 2.95 22.78 18.79
CA THR A 309 3.65 23.07 20.05
C THR A 309 4.53 24.30 19.92
N GLU A 310 4.10 25.43 20.49
CA GLU A 310 4.87 26.69 20.38
C GLU A 310 5.72 26.97 21.62
N ASN A 311 5.33 26.44 22.78
CA ASN A 311 5.99 26.71 24.05
C ASN A 311 6.42 25.41 24.73
N ALA A 312 7.61 25.43 25.34
CA ALA A 312 8.09 24.33 26.17
C ALA A 312 7.31 24.29 27.50
N GLY A 313 7.13 23.11 28.05
CA GLY A 313 6.34 22.92 29.27
C GLY A 313 5.72 21.54 29.35
N GLN A 314 4.84 21.35 30.33
CA GLN A 314 4.07 20.13 30.50
C GLN A 314 2.59 20.45 30.40
N GLU A 315 1.85 19.60 29.69
CA GLU A 315 0.43 19.77 29.46
C GLU A 315 -0.33 18.43 29.43
N GLU A 316 -1.65 18.49 29.52
CA GLU A 316 -2.52 17.33 29.35
C GLU A 316 -3.42 17.51 28.13
N ILE A 317 -3.42 16.51 27.25
CA ILE A 317 -4.46 16.36 26.23
C ILE A 317 -5.54 15.47 26.82
N TYR A 318 -6.76 15.99 26.92
CA TYR A 318 -7.93 15.17 27.24
C TYR A 318 -8.75 14.92 25.98
N ILE A 319 -8.88 13.64 25.61
CA ILE A 319 -9.67 13.18 24.47
C ILE A 319 -10.96 12.57 25.03
N LYS A 320 -12.11 13.00 24.53
CA LYS A 320 -13.42 12.44 24.95
C LYS A 320 -14.28 12.05 23.73
N PRO A 321 -15.12 11.01 23.83
CA PRO A 321 -16.04 10.67 22.77
C PRO A 321 -17.11 11.76 22.60
N LEU A 322 -17.48 12.08 21.35
CA LEU A 322 -18.54 13.04 21.05
C LEU A 322 -19.96 12.47 21.22
N THR A 323 -20.13 11.20 20.86
CA THR A 323 -21.46 10.58 20.68
C THR A 323 -21.79 9.49 21.68
N THR A 324 -20.84 9.08 22.52
CA THR A 324 -21.00 8.00 23.49
C THR A 324 -20.70 8.49 24.91
N GLY A 325 -21.45 7.99 25.90
CA GLY A 325 -21.27 8.33 27.32
C GLY A 325 -20.07 7.66 27.99
N GLY A 326 -19.11 7.17 27.21
CA GLY A 326 -17.93 6.48 27.70
C GLY A 326 -16.89 7.43 28.28
N GLN A 327 -15.88 6.85 28.93
CA GLN A 327 -14.81 7.59 29.57
C GLN A 327 -13.79 8.11 28.55
N GLY A 328 -13.43 9.39 28.71
CA GLY A 328 -12.32 9.98 27.98
C GLY A 328 -10.96 9.55 28.54
N LYS A 329 -9.90 9.91 27.81
CA LYS A 329 -8.52 9.55 28.15
C LYS A 329 -7.67 10.80 28.27
N LYS A 330 -6.86 10.85 29.33
CA LYS A 330 -5.82 11.87 29.53
C LYS A 330 -4.47 11.36 29.06
N ILE A 331 -3.71 12.23 28.40
CA ILE A 331 -2.35 11.97 27.95
C ILE A 331 -1.48 13.15 28.42
N SER A 332 -0.44 12.87 29.19
CA SER A 332 0.52 13.91 29.60
C SER A 332 1.54 14.14 28.49
N VAL A 333 1.76 15.40 28.12
CA VAL A 333 2.70 15.82 27.08
C VAL A 333 3.79 16.68 27.70
N LEU A 334 5.05 16.31 27.49
CA LEU A 334 6.22 17.11 27.85
C LEU A 334 6.85 17.67 26.57
N ILE A 335 6.86 18.99 26.46
CA ILE A 335 7.41 19.76 25.34
C ILE A 335 8.77 20.32 25.77
N GLN A 336 9.85 19.92 25.09
CA GLN A 336 11.24 20.29 25.41
C GLN A 336 11.82 21.32 24.46
#